data_AF-A0A849T013-F1
#
_entry.id   AF-A0A849T013-F1
#
_cell.length_a   1.000
_cell.length_b   1.000
_cell.length_c   1.000
_cell.angle_alpha   90.00
_cell.angle_beta   90.00
_cell.angle_gamma   90.00
#
_symmetry.space_group_name_H-M   'P 1'
#
loop_
_entity.id
_entity.type
_entity.pdbx_description
1 polymer ?
#
loop_
_entity_poly.entity_id
_entity_poly.type
_entity_poly.pdbx_seq_one_letter_code
_entity_poly.pdbx_strand_id
1 'polypeptide(L)'
;MTKKKEVDPVFMLDFISSIEDPRIDRTKKHSLETIMIIAICAVICGAKSWNEIEVYGTLKLEFLSKFLNLENGVPSHDTFRRFL
;
A
#
# COMPACT_ATOMS: atom_id res chain seq x y z
N MET A 1 34.61 -3.36 -4.34
CA MET A 1 33.69 -4.19 -3.54
C MET A 1 32.59 -3.29 -2.99
N THR A 2 31.61 -2.98 -3.83
CA THR A 2 30.44 -2.17 -3.44
C THR A 2 29.61 -3.00 -2.48
N LYS A 3 29.51 -2.55 -1.22
CA LYS A 3 28.61 -3.17 -0.24
C LYS A 3 27.22 -3.21 -0.86
N LYS A 4 26.65 -4.41 -1.05
CA LYS A 4 25.20 -4.56 -1.24
C LYS A 4 24.57 -3.89 -0.03
N LYS A 5 23.89 -2.75 -0.23
CA LYS A 5 22.95 -2.26 0.78
C LYS A 5 21.86 -3.31 0.85
N GLU A 6 21.82 -4.02 1.96
CA GLU A 6 20.69 -4.87 2.32
C GLU A 6 19.48 -3.95 2.40
N VAL A 7 18.49 -4.20 1.54
CA VAL A 7 17.24 -3.43 1.57
C VAL A 7 16.42 -4.07 2.67
N ASP A 8 16.38 -3.41 3.83
CA ASP A 8 15.47 -3.80 4.90
C ASP A 8 14.04 -3.75 4.34
N PRO A 9 13.28 -4.87 4.33
CA PRO A 9 11.90 -4.89 3.86
C PRO A 9 11.01 -3.88 4.60
N VAL A 10 11.39 -3.50 5.82
CA VAL A 10 10.67 -2.55 6.67
C VAL A 10 10.97 -1.09 6.28
N PHE A 11 12.05 -0.82 5.54
CA PHE A 11 12.44 0.54 5.17
C PHE A 11 11.33 1.32 4.47
N MET A 12 10.54 0.66 3.61
CA MET A 12 9.44 1.32 2.91
C MET A 12 8.27 1.65 3.84
N LEU A 13 7.97 0.77 4.81
CA LEU A 13 6.94 1.00 5.82
C LEU A 13 7.33 2.15 6.75
N ASP A 14 8.57 2.16 7.24
CA ASP A 14 9.09 3.22 8.10
C ASP A 14 9.14 4.56 7.38
N PHE A 15 9.54 4.56 6.10
CA PHE A 15 9.55 5.77 5.29
C PHE A 15 8.13 6.32 5.11
N ILE A 16 7.15 5.50 4.73
CA ILE A 16 5.78 5.97 4.49
C ILE A 16 5.11 6.41 5.80
N SER A 17 5.35 5.72 6.91
CA SER A 17 4.78 6.11 8.21
C SER A 17 5.35 7.43 8.74
N SER A 18 6.53 7.85 8.29
CA SER A 18 7.09 9.17 8.59
C SER A 18 6.45 10.32 7.81
N ILE A 19 5.68 10.02 6.77
CA ILE A 19 5.00 11.02 5.94
C ILE A 19 3.68 11.41 6.62
N GLU A 20 3.47 12.71 6.78
CA GLU A 20 2.19 13.23 7.26
C GLU A 20 1.09 12.91 6.25
N ASP A 21 0.01 12.26 6.71
CA ASP A 21 -1.11 11.90 5.87
C ASP A 21 -1.96 13.15 5.52
N PRO A 22 -1.92 13.64 4.27
CA PRO A 22 -2.57 14.90 3.88
C PRO A 22 -4.09 14.76 3.78
N ARG A 23 -4.64 13.54 3.95
CA ARG A 23 -6.08 13.30 3.91
C ARG A 23 -6.75 13.89 5.15
N ILE A 24 -7.99 14.30 5.00
CA ILE A 24 -8.84 14.67 6.14
C ILE A 24 -9.19 13.43 6.97
N ASP A 25 -9.27 13.56 8.30
CA ASP A 25 -9.42 12.41 9.21
C ASP A 25 -10.66 11.55 8.91
N ARG A 26 -11.79 12.18 8.55
CA ARG A 26 -13.03 11.45 8.17
C ARG A 26 -12.87 10.55 6.93
N THR A 27 -11.76 10.64 6.19
CA THR A 27 -11.48 9.83 5.00
C THR A 27 -10.39 8.76 5.20
N LYS A 28 -9.92 8.55 6.44
CA LYS A 28 -8.83 7.63 6.79
C LYS A 28 -9.32 6.25 7.28
N LYS A 29 -10.21 5.60 6.52
CA LYS A 29 -10.61 4.20 6.81
C LYS A 29 -9.42 3.23 6.69
N HIS A 30 -8.53 3.48 5.74
CA HIS A 30 -7.30 2.70 5.53
C HIS A 30 -6.11 3.62 5.79
N SER A 31 -5.08 3.09 6.45
CA SER A 31 -3.85 3.83 6.72
C SER A 31 -3.12 4.21 5.41
N LEU A 32 -2.26 5.21 5.49
CA LEU A 32 -1.53 5.70 4.31
C LEU A 32 -0.59 4.61 3.78
N GLU A 33 0.07 3.90 4.69
CA GLU A 33 0.98 2.79 4.41
C GLU A 33 0.26 1.68 3.63
N THR A 34 -0.93 1.30 4.07
CA THR A 34 -1.73 0.27 3.42
C THR A 34 -2.08 0.65 1.98
N ILE A 35 -2.52 1.89 1.74
CA ILE A 35 -2.86 2.35 0.38
C ILE A 35 -1.62 2.37 -0.51
N MET A 36 -0.53 2.96 -0.02
CA MET A 36 0.69 3.15 -0.80
C MET A 36 1.37 1.82 -1.14
N ILE A 37 1.49 0.91 -0.17
CA ILE A 37 2.20 -0.36 -0.39
C ILE A 37 1.41 -1.27 -1.33
N ILE A 38 0.09 -1.35 -1.18
CA ILE A 38 -0.73 -2.15 -2.11
C ILE A 38 -0.62 -1.59 -3.52
N ALA A 39 -0.67 -0.27 -3.69
CA ALA A 39 -0.53 0.38 -4.99
C ALA A 39 0.83 0.11 -5.64
N ILE A 40 1.92 0.30 -4.90
CA ILE A 40 3.29 0.05 -5.39
C ILE A 40 3.45 -1.42 -5.81
N CYS A 41 3.05 -2.36 -4.95
CA CYS A 41 3.12 -3.79 -5.25
C CYS A 41 2.30 -4.16 -6.49
N ALA A 42 1.06 -3.65 -6.59
CA ALA A 42 0.19 -3.92 -7.74
C ALA A 42 0.79 -3.37 -9.05
N VAL A 43 1.29 -2.13 -9.04
CA VAL A 43 1.88 -1.49 -10.24
C VAL A 43 3.18 -2.20 -10.67
N ILE A 44 4.03 -2.62 -9.73
CA ILE A 44 5.22 -3.44 -10.04
C ILE A 44 4.81 -4.78 -10.67
N CYS A 45 3.70 -5.36 -10.21
CA CYS A 45 3.11 -6.58 -10.79
C CYS A 45 2.31 -6.33 -12.08
N GLY A 46 2.30 -5.10 -12.61
CA GLY A 46 1.74 -4.77 -13.90
C GLY A 46 0.30 -4.25 -13.89
N ALA A 47 -0.28 -3.93 -12.73
CA ALA A 47 -1.58 -3.28 -12.65
C ALA A 47 -1.55 -1.90 -13.31
N LYS A 48 -2.53 -1.61 -14.17
CA LYS A 48 -2.63 -0.35 -14.95
C LYS A 48 -3.85 0.50 -14.59
N SER A 49 -4.72 0.00 -13.73
CA SER A 49 -5.94 0.69 -13.31
C SER A 49 -6.21 0.50 -11.82
N TRP A 50 -7.01 1.38 -11.23
CA TRP A 50 -7.37 1.32 -9.81
C TRP A 50 -8.17 0.06 -9.46
N ASN A 51 -8.99 -0.41 -10.40
CA ASN A 51 -9.66 -1.69 -10.30
C ASN A 51 -8.67 -2.86 -10.28
N GLU A 52 -7.61 -2.82 -11.10
CA GLU A 52 -6.56 -3.84 -11.04
C GLU A 52 -5.76 -3.81 -9.73
N ILE A 53 -5.56 -2.64 -9.13
CA ILE A 53 -4.93 -2.52 -7.80
C ILE A 53 -5.81 -3.14 -6.71
N GLU A 54 -7.11 -2.85 -6.71
CA GLU A 54 -8.07 -3.48 -5.78
C GLU A 54 -8.11 -5.01 -5.96
N VAL A 55 -8.14 -5.48 -7.21
CA VAL A 55 -8.10 -6.91 -7.54
C VAL A 55 -6.81 -7.55 -7.04
N TYR A 56 -5.66 -6.91 -7.26
CA TYR A 56 -4.37 -7.39 -6.74
C TYR A 56 -4.39 -7.50 -5.22
N GLY A 57 -4.82 -6.44 -4.52
CA GLY A 57 -4.89 -6.42 -3.06
C GLY A 57 -5.80 -7.53 -2.52
N THR A 58 -6.92 -7.78 -3.19
CA THR A 58 -7.86 -8.85 -2.84
C THR A 58 -7.24 -10.24 -3.07
N LEU A 59 -6.60 -10.46 -4.21
CA LEU A 59 -5.94 -11.73 -4.53
C LEU A 59 -4.73 -12.04 -3.65
N LYS A 60 -4.08 -11.00 -3.11
CA LYS A 60 -2.89 -11.11 -2.25
C LYS A 60 -3.18 -10.80 -0.78
N LEU A 61 -4.44 -10.77 -0.37
CA LEU A 61 -4.86 -10.37 0.98
C LEU A 61 -4.10 -11.11 2.08
N GLU A 62 -4.02 -12.44 2.00
CA GLU A 62 -3.34 -13.27 3.00
C GLU A 62 -1.81 -13.03 3.07
N PHE A 63 -1.21 -12.62 1.96
CA PHE A 63 0.20 -12.28 1.93
C PHE A 63 0.43 -10.88 2.50
N LEU A 64 -0.40 -9.92 2.08
CA LEU A 64 -0.30 -8.52 2.49
C LEU A 64 -0.61 -8.34 3.98
N SER A 65 -1.52 -9.13 4.55
CA SER A 65 -1.88 -9.06 5.98
C SER A 65 -0.74 -9.44 6.93
N LYS A 66 0.33 -10.06 6.42
CA LYS A 66 1.56 -10.34 7.20
C LYS A 66 2.38 -9.07 7.48
N PHE A 67 2.16 -8.02 6.70
CA PHE A 67 2.95 -6.78 6.74
C PHE A 67 2.10 -5.54 6.98
N LEU A 68 0.81 -5.57 6.60
CA LEU A 68 -0.11 -4.43 6.64
C LEU A 68 -1.28 -4.69 7.59
N ASN A 69 -1.74 -3.64 8.26
CA ASN A 69 -3.03 -3.70 8.96
C ASN A 69 -4.18 -3.59 7.93
N LEU A 70 -4.94 -4.68 7.82
CA LEU A 70 -6.07 -4.85 6.90
C LEU A 70 -7.38 -5.18 7.62
N GLU A 71 -7.55 -4.76 8.89
CA GLU A 71 -8.80 -4.92 9.64
C GLU A 71 -10.03 -4.39 8.89
N ASN A 72 -9.85 -3.33 8.11
CA ASN A 72 -10.89 -2.71 7.30
C ASN A 72 -11.01 -3.29 5.87
N GLY A 73 -10.28 -4.37 5.58
CA GLY A 73 -10.16 -4.96 4.25
C GLY A 73 -9.22 -4.20 3.31
N VAL A 74 -9.22 -4.61 2.04
CA VAL A 74 -8.49 -3.94 0.96
C VAL A 74 -9.18 -2.61 0.62
N PRO A 75 -8.43 -1.51 0.42
CA PRO A 75 -9.01 -0.28 -0.10
C PRO A 75 -9.70 -0.51 -1.45
N SER A 76 -10.86 0.10 -1.66
CA SER A 76 -11.55 0.03 -2.96
C SER A 76 -10.80 0.83 -4.04
N HIS A 77 -11.09 0.55 -5.32
CA HIS A 77 -10.61 1.35 -6.44
C HIS A 77 -10.93 2.84 -6.29
N ASP A 78 -12.07 3.21 -5.69
CA ASP A 78 -12.40 4.61 -5.37
C ASP A 78 -11.47 5.22 -4.31
N THR A 79 -11.04 4.41 -3.35
CA THR A 79 -10.08 4.86 -2.33
C THR A 79 -8.72 5.12 -2.96
N PHE A 80 -8.25 4.21 -3.84
CA PHE A 80 -7.04 4.43 -4.63
C PHE A 80 -7.18 5.66 -5.51
N ARG A 81 -8.29 5.80 -6.24
CA ARG A 81 -8.57 6.95 -7.12
C ARG A 81 -8.56 8.30 -6.41
N ARG A 82 -9.04 8.34 -5.16
CA ARG A 82 -9.10 9.59 -4.40
C ARG A 82 -7.71 10.03 -3.94
N PHE A 83 -6.78 9.11 -3.79
CA PHE A 83 -5.49 9.38 -3.18
C PHE A 83 -4.30 9.40 -4.17
N LEU A 84 -4.27 8.48 -5.11
CA LEU A 84 -3.22 8.34 -6.16
C LEU A 84 -3.56 9.18 -7.38
#